data_AF-A0A024TJE1-F1
#
_entry.id   AF-A0A024TJE1-F1
#
_cell.length_a   1.000
_cell.length_b   1.000
_cell.length_c   1.000
_cell.angle_alpha   90.00
_cell.angle_beta   90.00
_cell.angle_gamma   90.00
#
_symmetry.space_group_name_H-M   'P 1'
#
loop_
_entity.id
_entity.type
_entity.pdbx_description
1 polymer ?
#
loop_
_entity_poly.entity_id
_entity_poly.type
_entity_poly.pdbx_seq_one_letter_code
_entity_poly.pdbx_strand_id
1 'polypeptide(L)'
;MPPTRDGSAGTWIDATRAELTSTDEWNALTSVIYDRVQERLKSCKTKQFADLSVDERALVMAQVEIELLQHQAYGAFVKRLTHTMDAHLTKDVDTAFVRPGNTLTKQGLAMESAAKAASALVQDLPVEHRSMLRLLFNQPFPPSFRPEAWKLFLSDPTARFKYESKCAVNRISTISVLDAQLTLKCQTVLDTFPSFVPLQSQNTVMAMKTALSYIHTITPDALDTMGDAYYALILPLLLVWRVTDASSLVEAYSVLLALARPVVLDDAFTSTVVHRLNSIDASFVAALTALFPPESPPLASWTEMLQPHADRVFVGVTTPDTLLFIWDQLFLVGHGRLLPELCAAFLTILQPQWTFCTTFASLVSTITSLSATVQVWQLQDWITKYAATSLCHDLDIETVSTDYLTAPSSELSPRVNSPAHEPLEAPSSAPPMTGRRSAPTSPRRGVPPGPPSIAENIFAPFVVEFESALTALFAGTRDGDMEQQCIDLKMAAEAHANGFDSHVRAFQDAITSVFLDNSPPIRSAATAEECFQADLVVQCQKAVFGRTYTPIDVRDLTGKAKASYEKKLPKYVAAYTQKLAKARK
;
A
#
# COMPACT_ATOMS: atom_id res chain seq x y z
N MET A 1 -7.33 -20.33 -31.24
CA MET A 1 -8.03 -19.32 -30.43
C MET A 1 -7.32 -19.25 -29.10
N PRO A 2 -6.74 -18.11 -28.72
CA PRO A 2 -6.05 -18.00 -27.45
C PRO A 2 -7.06 -17.96 -26.30
N PRO A 3 -6.68 -18.40 -25.09
CA PRO A 3 -7.57 -18.44 -23.95
C PRO A 3 -7.91 -17.00 -23.53
N THR A 4 -9.21 -16.74 -23.41
CA THR A 4 -9.77 -15.58 -22.74
C THR A 4 -9.22 -15.54 -21.31
N ARG A 5 -8.61 -14.41 -20.94
CA ARG A 5 -8.41 -14.03 -19.53
C ARG A 5 -9.73 -14.29 -18.80
N ASP A 6 -9.70 -15.13 -17.79
CA ASP A 6 -10.83 -15.32 -16.88
C ASP A 6 -11.29 -13.95 -16.37
N GLY A 7 -12.60 -13.72 -16.48
CA GLY A 7 -13.22 -12.40 -16.48
C GLY A 7 -12.94 -11.57 -15.24
N SER A 8 -12.12 -10.54 -15.39
CA SER A 8 -12.29 -9.33 -14.60
C SER A 8 -13.56 -8.65 -15.10
N ALA A 9 -14.63 -8.64 -14.29
CA ALA A 9 -15.68 -7.65 -14.49
C ALA A 9 -14.97 -6.28 -14.59
N GLY A 10 -15.12 -5.60 -15.73
CA GLY A 10 -14.49 -4.31 -15.95
C GLY A 10 -14.86 -3.36 -14.82
N THR A 11 -13.87 -2.62 -14.33
CA THR A 11 -14.08 -1.62 -13.29
C THR A 11 -15.01 -0.51 -13.80
N TRP A 12 -15.65 0.26 -12.92
CA TRP A 12 -16.49 1.38 -13.36
C TRP A 12 -15.70 2.43 -14.16
N ILE A 13 -14.37 2.49 -14.00
CA ILE A 13 -13.48 3.34 -14.80
C ILE A 13 -13.33 2.82 -16.24
N ASP A 14 -13.39 1.50 -16.47
CA ASP A 14 -13.40 0.92 -17.83
C ASP A 14 -14.71 1.26 -18.54
N ALA A 15 -15.84 1.21 -17.82
CA ALA A 15 -17.14 1.63 -18.33
C ALA A 15 -17.16 3.13 -18.66
N THR A 16 -16.57 3.95 -17.78
CA THR A 16 -16.39 5.40 -18.02
C THR A 16 -15.57 5.65 -19.28
N ARG A 17 -14.44 4.95 -19.45
CA ARG A 17 -13.59 5.08 -20.64
C ARG A 17 -14.36 4.71 -21.91
N ALA A 18 -15.06 3.57 -21.90
CA ALA A 18 -15.83 3.11 -23.04
C ALA A 18 -16.90 4.13 -23.45
N GLU A 19 -17.65 4.68 -22.47
CA GLU A 19 -18.65 5.71 -22.74
C GLU A 19 -18.01 6.97 -23.32
N LEU A 20 -16.96 7.49 -22.69
CA LEU A 20 -16.31 8.73 -23.12
C LEU A 20 -15.75 8.65 -24.53
N THR A 21 -15.14 7.53 -24.91
CA THR A 21 -14.61 7.35 -26.28
C THR A 21 -15.69 7.37 -27.36
N SER A 22 -16.97 7.22 -26.98
CA SER A 22 -18.12 7.31 -27.89
C SER A 22 -18.76 8.70 -27.95
N THR A 23 -18.29 9.66 -27.14
CA THR A 23 -18.88 11.00 -27.05
C THR A 23 -18.41 11.94 -28.17
N ASP A 24 -19.27 12.90 -28.51
CA ASP A 24 -18.94 13.96 -29.48
C ASP A 24 -17.82 14.86 -28.93
N GLU A 25 -17.77 15.09 -27.62
CA GLU A 25 -16.72 15.88 -26.97
C GLU A 25 -15.35 15.24 -27.13
N TRP A 26 -15.24 13.91 -27.02
CA TRP A 26 -14.00 13.18 -27.28
C TRP A 26 -13.56 13.30 -28.74
N ASN A 27 -14.50 13.16 -29.68
CA ASN A 27 -14.22 13.30 -31.11
C ASN A 27 -13.76 14.73 -31.45
N ALA A 28 -14.41 15.74 -30.87
CA ALA A 28 -14.05 17.14 -31.02
C ALA A 28 -12.65 17.43 -30.45
N LEU A 29 -12.35 16.94 -29.24
CA LEU A 29 -11.03 17.08 -28.63
C LEU A 29 -9.95 16.41 -29.49
N THR A 30 -10.19 15.20 -29.95
CA THR A 30 -9.25 14.44 -30.79
C THR A 30 -8.98 15.14 -32.12
N SER A 31 -10.01 15.73 -32.74
CA SER A 31 -9.86 16.54 -33.96
C SER A 31 -8.95 17.74 -33.72
N VAL A 32 -9.15 18.47 -32.62
CA VAL A 32 -8.33 19.65 -32.28
C VAL A 32 -6.88 19.23 -32.02
N ILE A 33 -6.65 18.14 -31.29
CA ILE A 33 -5.31 17.59 -31.06
C ILE A 33 -4.64 17.30 -32.42
N TYR A 34 -5.34 16.60 -33.32
CA TYR A 34 -4.80 16.23 -34.62
C TYR A 34 -4.45 17.47 -35.46
N ASP A 35 -5.35 18.45 -35.52
CA ASP A 35 -5.14 19.68 -36.27
C ASP A 35 -3.93 20.47 -35.74
N ARG A 36 -3.78 20.59 -34.42
CA ARG A 36 -2.63 21.27 -33.80
C ARG A 36 -1.31 20.53 -34.04
N VAL A 37 -1.30 19.20 -33.92
CA VAL A 37 -0.11 18.41 -34.25
C VAL A 37 0.26 18.60 -35.73
N GLN A 38 -0.72 18.60 -36.65
CA GLN A 38 -0.47 18.81 -38.08
C GLN A 38 0.05 20.22 -38.39
N GLU A 39 -0.48 21.26 -37.74
CA GLU A 39 0.04 22.63 -37.84
C GLU A 39 1.50 22.71 -37.39
N ARG A 40 1.84 22.08 -36.26
CA ARG A 40 3.20 22.03 -35.74
C ARG A 40 4.15 21.26 -36.67
N LEU A 41 3.74 20.10 -37.18
CA LEU A 41 4.51 19.34 -38.17
C LEU A 41 4.81 20.16 -39.43
N LYS A 42 3.80 20.87 -39.96
CA LYS A 42 3.99 21.80 -41.09
C LYS A 42 5.01 22.89 -40.77
N SER A 43 4.97 23.47 -39.57
CA SER A 43 5.93 24.50 -39.14
C SER A 43 7.37 23.98 -39.04
N CYS A 44 7.54 22.72 -38.62
CA CYS A 44 8.83 22.04 -38.54
C CYS A 44 9.31 21.46 -39.90
N LYS A 45 8.50 21.60 -40.96
CA LYS A 45 8.74 21.00 -42.30
C LYS A 45 8.85 19.47 -42.28
N THR A 46 8.20 18.83 -41.30
CA THR A 46 8.15 17.37 -41.15
C THR A 46 6.79 16.86 -41.59
N LYS A 47 6.73 15.72 -42.30
CA LYS A 47 5.47 15.21 -42.86
C LYS A 47 4.71 14.30 -41.89
N GLN A 48 5.41 13.49 -41.10
CA GLN A 48 4.78 12.56 -40.19
C GLN A 48 5.29 12.76 -38.76
N PHE A 49 4.40 12.61 -37.79
CA PHE A 49 4.77 12.67 -36.37
C PHE A 49 5.77 11.57 -36.00
N ALA A 50 5.70 10.41 -36.65
CA ALA A 50 6.62 9.29 -36.45
C ALA A 50 8.06 9.58 -36.93
N ASP A 51 8.25 10.58 -37.81
CA ASP A 51 9.57 10.96 -38.30
C ASP A 51 10.37 11.77 -37.27
N LEU A 52 9.70 12.26 -36.21
CA LEU A 52 10.33 13.00 -35.12
C LEU A 52 11.02 12.05 -34.13
N SER A 53 12.15 12.49 -33.57
CA SER A 53 12.79 11.84 -32.42
C SER A 53 11.84 11.79 -31.21
N VAL A 54 12.17 10.97 -30.21
CA VAL A 54 11.34 10.84 -28.99
C VAL A 54 11.20 12.20 -28.29
N ASP A 55 12.29 12.96 -28.19
CA ASP A 55 12.32 14.26 -27.51
C ASP A 55 11.52 15.31 -28.30
N GLU A 56 11.62 15.31 -29.63
CA GLU A 56 10.84 16.20 -30.49
C GLU A 56 9.33 15.88 -30.43
N ARG A 57 8.97 14.60 -30.39
CA ARG A 57 7.57 14.18 -30.19
C ARG A 57 7.03 14.66 -28.86
N ALA A 58 7.81 14.49 -27.79
CA ALA A 58 7.44 14.97 -26.46
C ALA A 58 7.27 16.49 -26.45
N LEU A 59 8.18 17.23 -27.07
CA LEU A 59 8.12 18.69 -27.14
C LEU A 59 6.92 19.21 -27.94
N VAL A 60 6.60 18.58 -29.08
CA VAL A 60 5.40 18.90 -29.86
C VAL A 60 4.13 18.62 -29.03
N MET A 61 4.06 17.47 -28.37
CA MET A 61 2.89 17.11 -27.54
C MET A 61 2.72 18.07 -26.35
N ALA A 62 3.81 18.44 -25.67
CA ALA A 62 3.76 19.39 -24.55
C ALA A 62 3.25 20.77 -25.00
N GLN A 63 3.65 21.24 -26.18
CA GLN A 63 3.14 22.50 -26.74
C GLN A 63 1.66 22.42 -27.09
N VAL A 64 1.25 21.31 -27.71
CA VAL A 64 -0.16 21.05 -28.03
C VAL A 64 -1.00 20.99 -26.75
N GLU A 65 -0.49 20.37 -25.68
CA GLU A 65 -1.15 20.32 -24.37
C GLU A 65 -1.38 21.72 -23.78
N ILE A 66 -0.37 22.59 -23.78
CA ILE A 66 -0.49 23.98 -23.31
C ILE A 66 -1.58 24.74 -24.07
N GLU A 67 -1.65 24.58 -25.40
CA GLU A 67 -2.67 25.22 -26.22
C GLU A 67 -4.08 24.65 -25.96
N LEU A 68 -4.17 23.34 -25.72
CA LEU A 68 -5.42 22.65 -25.45
C LEU A 68 -6.06 23.11 -24.14
N LEU A 69 -5.27 23.39 -23.11
CA LEU A 69 -5.78 23.85 -21.82
C LEU A 69 -6.69 25.09 -21.94
N GLN A 70 -6.45 25.93 -22.94
CA GLN A 70 -7.24 27.14 -23.21
C GLN A 70 -8.38 26.90 -24.21
N HIS A 71 -8.46 25.72 -24.81
CA HIS A 71 -9.41 25.42 -25.88
C HIS A 71 -10.77 24.97 -25.33
N GLN A 72 -11.87 25.47 -25.93
CA GLN A 72 -13.23 25.13 -25.51
C GLN A 72 -13.51 23.62 -25.57
N ALA A 73 -12.98 22.92 -26.57
CA ALA A 73 -13.15 21.47 -26.71
C ALA A 73 -12.56 20.69 -25.52
N TYR A 74 -11.43 21.15 -24.97
CA TYR A 74 -10.85 20.56 -23.77
C TYR A 74 -11.76 20.78 -22.55
N GLY A 75 -12.21 22.02 -22.32
CA GLY A 75 -13.14 22.33 -21.23
C GLY A 75 -14.47 21.56 -21.33
N ALA A 76 -14.99 21.38 -22.55
CA ALA A 76 -16.21 20.59 -22.79
C ALA A 76 -15.98 19.10 -22.48
N PHE A 77 -14.86 18.53 -22.95
CA PHE A 77 -14.49 17.15 -22.65
C PHE A 77 -14.29 16.92 -21.16
N VAL A 78 -13.57 17.79 -20.46
CA VAL A 78 -13.35 17.68 -19.00
C VAL A 78 -14.68 17.68 -18.25
N LYS A 79 -15.61 18.59 -18.60
CA LYS A 79 -16.96 18.60 -18.00
C LYS A 79 -17.71 17.29 -18.21
N ARG A 80 -17.63 16.71 -19.42
CA ARG A 80 -18.25 15.41 -19.74
C ARG A 80 -17.59 14.27 -18.98
N LEU A 81 -16.25 14.25 -18.91
CA LEU A 81 -15.46 13.29 -18.14
C LEU A 81 -15.88 13.30 -16.67
N THR A 82 -15.91 14.46 -16.01
CA THR A 82 -16.32 14.58 -14.60
C THR A 82 -17.72 14.05 -14.37
N HIS A 83 -18.72 14.47 -15.17
CA HIS A 83 -20.10 13.98 -15.03
C HIS A 83 -20.21 12.46 -15.21
N THR A 84 -19.50 11.92 -16.20
CA THR A 84 -19.54 10.48 -16.50
C THR A 84 -18.88 9.69 -15.37
N MET A 85 -17.73 10.15 -14.86
CA MET A 85 -17.07 9.55 -13.71
C MET A 85 -17.95 9.58 -12.46
N ASP A 86 -18.55 10.72 -12.12
CA ASP A 86 -19.41 10.86 -10.95
C ASP A 86 -20.64 9.94 -11.01
N ALA A 87 -21.25 9.82 -12.20
CA ALA A 87 -22.39 8.93 -12.41
C ALA A 87 -22.01 7.45 -12.22
N HIS A 88 -20.89 7.00 -12.80
CA HIS A 88 -20.43 5.62 -12.68
C HIS A 88 -19.93 5.29 -11.28
N LEU A 89 -19.22 6.20 -10.61
CA LEU A 89 -18.82 6.05 -9.22
C LEU A 89 -20.03 5.97 -8.29
N THR A 90 -21.01 6.87 -8.45
CA THR A 90 -22.24 6.86 -7.65
C THR A 90 -23.00 5.54 -7.82
N LYS A 91 -23.11 5.05 -9.05
CA LYS A 91 -23.75 3.76 -9.35
C LYS A 91 -23.03 2.58 -8.70
N ASP A 92 -21.69 2.57 -8.74
CA ASP A 92 -20.87 1.53 -8.11
C ASP A 92 -21.04 1.56 -6.58
N VAL A 93 -21.01 2.75 -5.97
CA VAL A 93 -21.23 2.97 -4.54
C VAL A 93 -22.62 2.54 -4.10
N ASP A 94 -23.68 2.93 -4.82
CA ASP A 94 -25.04 2.53 -4.49
C ASP A 94 -25.23 1.01 -4.61
N THR A 95 -24.62 0.40 -5.63
CA THR A 95 -24.64 -1.06 -5.81
C THR A 95 -23.93 -1.77 -4.66
N ALA A 96 -22.79 -1.24 -4.19
CA ALA A 96 -22.04 -1.81 -3.08
C ALA A 96 -22.71 -1.56 -1.72
N PHE A 97 -23.36 -0.41 -1.54
CA PHE A 97 -24.01 -0.01 -0.29
C PHE A 97 -25.21 -0.88 0.06
N VAL A 98 -25.96 -1.36 -0.94
CA VAL A 98 -27.12 -2.24 -0.73
C VAL A 98 -26.71 -3.69 -0.45
N ARG A 99 -25.43 -4.07 -0.59
CA ARG A 99 -24.97 -5.45 -0.37
C ARG A 99 -25.03 -5.83 1.12
N PRO A 100 -25.65 -6.97 1.48
CA PRO A 100 -25.65 -7.45 2.86
C PRO A 100 -24.22 -7.66 3.38
N GLY A 101 -23.97 -7.24 4.63
CA GLY A 101 -22.66 -7.39 5.28
C GLY A 101 -21.68 -6.24 5.06
N ASN A 102 -22.06 -5.21 4.30
CA ASN A 102 -21.25 -4.00 4.16
C ASN A 102 -21.45 -3.08 5.38
N THR A 103 -20.36 -2.75 6.07
CA THR A 103 -20.36 -1.87 7.26
C THR A 103 -19.89 -0.45 6.97
N LEU A 104 -19.45 -0.17 5.74
CA LEU A 104 -18.92 1.13 5.36
C LEU A 104 -20.03 2.14 5.05
N THR A 105 -19.78 3.40 5.36
CA THR A 105 -20.64 4.51 4.93
C THR A 105 -20.54 4.71 3.42
N LYS A 106 -21.51 5.39 2.79
CA LYS A 106 -21.45 5.75 1.37
C LYS A 106 -20.16 6.51 1.02
N GLN A 107 -19.72 7.43 1.89
CA GLN A 107 -18.47 8.15 1.71
C GLN A 107 -17.26 7.19 1.76
N GLY A 108 -17.22 6.26 2.72
CA GLY A 108 -16.16 5.26 2.80
C GLY A 108 -16.09 4.38 1.56
N LEU A 109 -17.26 3.98 1.02
CA LEU A 109 -17.35 3.22 -0.22
C LEU A 109 -16.90 4.03 -1.44
N ALA A 110 -17.25 5.31 -1.52
CA ALA A 110 -16.79 6.19 -2.59
C ALA A 110 -15.28 6.31 -2.58
N MET A 111 -14.66 6.53 -1.41
CA MET A 111 -13.21 6.60 -1.27
C MET A 111 -12.53 5.28 -1.64
N GLU A 112 -13.05 4.15 -1.18
CA GLU A 112 -12.50 2.83 -1.48
C GLU A 112 -12.66 2.46 -2.97
N SER A 113 -13.77 2.83 -3.60
CA SER A 113 -14.00 2.61 -5.02
C SER A 113 -13.12 3.52 -5.88
N ALA A 114 -12.98 4.79 -5.52
CA ALA A 114 -12.07 5.73 -6.17
C ALA A 114 -10.60 5.29 -6.02
N ALA A 115 -10.20 4.81 -4.83
CA ALA A 115 -8.87 4.28 -4.58
C ALA A 115 -8.55 3.07 -5.46
N LYS A 116 -9.48 2.11 -5.57
CA LYS A 116 -9.32 0.95 -6.48
C LYS A 116 -9.21 1.35 -7.94
N ALA A 117 -10.01 2.32 -8.39
CA ALA A 117 -9.91 2.85 -9.74
C ALA A 117 -8.55 3.54 -9.96
N ALA A 118 -8.09 4.35 -9.01
CA ALA A 118 -6.77 4.97 -9.05
C ALA A 118 -5.64 3.93 -9.07
N SER A 119 -5.75 2.83 -8.32
CA SER A 119 -4.78 1.72 -8.35
C SER A 119 -4.65 1.13 -9.74
N ALA A 120 -5.78 0.86 -10.40
CA ALA A 120 -5.81 0.31 -11.75
C ALA A 120 -5.17 1.27 -12.76
N LEU A 121 -5.43 2.58 -12.64
CA LEU A 121 -4.82 3.59 -13.50
C LEU A 121 -3.30 3.71 -13.28
N VAL A 122 -2.86 3.60 -12.02
CA VAL A 122 -1.45 3.75 -11.65
C VAL A 122 -0.59 2.59 -12.12
N GLN A 123 -1.13 1.37 -12.20
CA GLN A 123 -0.39 0.21 -12.71
C GLN A 123 0.14 0.40 -14.13
N ASP A 124 -0.63 1.10 -14.97
CA ASP A 124 -0.30 1.39 -16.36
C ASP A 124 0.33 2.79 -16.53
N LEU A 125 0.61 3.50 -15.43
CA LEU A 125 1.14 4.85 -15.47
C LEU A 125 2.59 4.85 -15.97
N PRO A 126 2.90 5.57 -17.06
CA PRO A 126 4.28 5.73 -17.51
C PRO A 126 5.17 6.37 -16.44
N VAL A 127 6.46 6.04 -16.45
CA VAL A 127 7.41 6.45 -15.41
C VAL A 127 7.54 7.97 -15.32
N GLU A 128 7.47 8.63 -16.46
CA GLU A 128 7.48 10.09 -16.63
C GLU A 128 6.30 10.79 -15.93
N HIS A 129 5.18 10.10 -15.70
CA HIS A 129 4.00 10.66 -15.06
C HIS A 129 3.89 10.34 -13.57
N ARG A 130 4.90 9.70 -12.97
CA ARG A 130 4.94 9.45 -11.51
C ARG A 130 4.80 10.73 -10.68
N SER A 131 5.23 11.87 -11.22
CA SER A 131 5.07 13.20 -10.60
C SER A 131 3.60 13.56 -10.37
N MET A 132 2.63 12.98 -11.10
CA MET A 132 1.20 13.19 -10.85
C MET A 132 0.77 12.75 -9.45
N LEU A 133 1.48 11.80 -8.83
CA LEU A 133 1.20 11.41 -7.45
C LEU A 133 1.42 12.55 -6.45
N ARG A 134 2.15 13.61 -6.82
CA ARG A 134 2.31 14.83 -6.01
C ARG A 134 0.98 15.55 -5.75
N LEU A 135 -0.10 15.25 -6.50
CA LEU A 135 -1.46 15.68 -6.19
C LEU A 135 -1.94 15.19 -4.81
N LEU A 136 -1.35 14.10 -4.30
CA LEU A 136 -1.60 13.56 -2.96
C LEU A 136 -0.58 14.06 -1.93
N PHE A 137 0.16 15.14 -2.24
CA PHE A 137 1.04 15.77 -1.26
C PHE A 137 0.24 16.19 -0.03
N ASN A 138 0.80 15.86 1.13
CA ASN A 138 0.19 16.05 2.44
C ASN A 138 -1.17 15.33 2.63
N GLN A 139 -1.47 14.33 1.80
CA GLN A 139 -2.64 13.47 1.93
C GLN A 139 -2.21 12.00 2.12
N PRO A 140 -2.83 11.24 3.04
CA PRO A 140 -2.53 9.82 3.18
C PRO A 140 -3.00 9.06 1.93
N PHE A 141 -2.19 8.11 1.47
CA PHE A 141 -2.67 7.23 0.40
C PHE A 141 -3.82 6.35 0.92
N PRO A 142 -4.90 6.18 0.15
CA PRO A 142 -5.91 5.19 0.52
C PRO A 142 -5.29 3.79 0.64
N PRO A 143 -5.71 2.94 1.60
CA PRO A 143 -5.13 1.61 1.81
C PRO A 143 -5.09 0.72 0.58
N SER A 144 -6.14 0.73 -0.24
CA SER A 144 -6.24 -0.03 -1.49
C SER A 144 -5.41 0.55 -2.65
N PHE A 145 -5.00 1.82 -2.55
CA PHE A 145 -4.16 2.52 -3.51
C PHE A 145 -2.66 2.35 -3.25
N ARG A 146 -2.28 2.39 -1.97
CA ARG A 146 -0.89 2.41 -1.52
C ARG A 146 0.01 1.32 -2.13
N PRO A 147 -0.40 0.04 -2.23
CA PRO A 147 0.45 -1.00 -2.81
C PRO A 147 0.92 -0.70 -4.23
N GLU A 148 0.03 -0.17 -5.07
CA GLU A 148 0.34 0.13 -6.46
C GLU A 148 1.11 1.45 -6.60
N ALA A 149 0.80 2.44 -5.77
CA ALA A 149 1.56 3.68 -5.69
C ALA A 149 3.02 3.43 -5.27
N TRP A 150 3.25 2.64 -4.22
CA TRP A 150 4.60 2.33 -3.73
C TRP A 150 5.40 1.50 -4.75
N LYS A 151 4.74 0.59 -5.49
CA LYS A 151 5.39 -0.14 -6.59
C LYS A 151 5.99 0.78 -7.64
N LEU A 152 5.41 1.95 -7.91
CA LEU A 152 6.03 2.90 -8.84
C LEU A 152 7.41 3.37 -8.38
N PHE A 153 7.64 3.46 -7.07
CA PHE A 153 8.93 3.89 -6.51
C PHE A 153 9.88 2.73 -6.21
N LEU A 154 9.34 1.53 -5.97
CA LEU A 154 10.09 0.39 -5.44
C LEU A 154 10.25 -0.78 -6.42
N SER A 155 9.66 -0.73 -7.62
CA SER A 155 9.82 -1.80 -8.61
C SER A 155 11.15 -1.69 -9.36
N ASP A 156 11.91 -2.78 -9.37
CA ASP A 156 13.03 -3.04 -10.27
C ASP A 156 12.95 -4.51 -10.74
N PRO A 157 12.30 -4.77 -11.89
CA PRO A 157 12.17 -6.12 -12.41
C PRO A 157 13.53 -6.82 -12.63
N THR A 158 14.62 -6.05 -12.78
CA THR A 158 15.98 -6.57 -12.91
C THR A 158 16.45 -7.19 -11.59
N ALA A 159 16.21 -6.53 -10.46
CA ALA A 159 16.52 -7.06 -9.13
C ALA A 159 15.73 -8.34 -8.84
N ARG A 160 14.41 -8.34 -9.13
CA ARG A 160 13.57 -9.54 -9.01
C ARG A 160 14.12 -10.70 -9.85
N PHE A 161 14.38 -10.45 -11.13
CA PHE A 161 14.89 -11.47 -12.05
C PHE A 161 16.25 -12.03 -11.62
N LYS A 162 17.16 -11.17 -11.14
CA LYS A 162 18.48 -11.61 -10.63
C LYS A 162 18.33 -12.57 -9.44
N TYR A 163 17.42 -12.26 -8.52
CA TYR A 163 17.11 -13.13 -7.38
C TYR A 163 16.53 -14.47 -7.84
N GLU A 164 15.47 -14.45 -8.63
CA GLU A 164 14.78 -15.66 -9.10
C GLU A 164 15.72 -16.56 -9.92
N SER A 165 16.52 -15.96 -10.80
CA SER A 165 17.52 -16.67 -11.59
C SER A 165 18.58 -17.34 -10.71
N LYS A 166 19.09 -16.65 -9.67
CA LYS A 166 20.01 -17.25 -8.71
C LYS A 166 19.35 -18.36 -7.89
N CYS A 167 18.11 -18.18 -7.45
CA CYS A 167 17.38 -19.23 -6.74
C CYS A 167 17.21 -20.48 -7.59
N ALA A 168 16.88 -20.33 -8.87
CA ALA A 168 16.71 -21.44 -9.81
C ALA A 168 18.02 -22.18 -10.10
N VAL A 169 19.14 -21.46 -10.20
CA VAL A 169 20.45 -22.07 -10.48
C VAL A 169 21.09 -22.68 -9.24
N ASN A 170 21.08 -21.95 -8.12
CA ASN A 170 21.68 -22.37 -6.86
C ASN A 170 21.02 -21.64 -5.69
N ARG A 171 19.95 -22.22 -5.15
CA ARG A 171 19.24 -21.67 -3.99
C ARG A 171 20.16 -21.39 -2.79
N ILE A 172 21.16 -22.23 -2.54
CA ILE A 172 22.07 -22.04 -1.39
C ILE A 172 22.84 -20.73 -1.52
N SER A 173 23.19 -20.30 -2.73
CA SER A 173 23.89 -19.03 -2.97
C SER A 173 23.08 -17.78 -2.66
N THR A 174 21.78 -17.93 -2.39
CA THR A 174 20.88 -16.83 -1.98
C THR A 174 20.69 -16.76 -0.46
N ILE A 175 21.29 -17.70 0.27
CA ILE A 175 21.17 -17.82 1.72
C ILE A 175 22.42 -17.20 2.36
N SER A 176 22.19 -16.28 3.29
CA SER A 176 23.23 -15.64 4.07
C SER A 176 23.92 -16.65 4.99
N VAL A 177 25.22 -16.46 5.22
CA VAL A 177 25.95 -17.19 6.27
C VAL A 177 25.40 -16.91 7.67
N LEU A 178 24.64 -15.83 7.85
CA LEU A 178 23.97 -15.44 9.09
C LEU A 178 22.47 -15.80 9.13
N ASP A 179 21.97 -16.66 8.24
CA ASP A 179 20.52 -16.95 8.09
C ASP A 179 19.82 -17.33 9.40
N ALA A 180 20.47 -18.11 10.26
CA ALA A 180 19.91 -18.46 11.57
C ALA A 180 19.76 -17.25 12.50
N GLN A 181 20.74 -16.34 12.51
CA GLN A 181 20.69 -15.10 13.30
C GLN A 181 19.65 -14.14 12.73
N LEU A 182 19.60 -14.02 11.40
CA LEU A 182 18.58 -13.24 10.69
C LEU A 182 17.18 -13.74 11.05
N THR A 183 16.96 -15.06 11.08
CA THR A 183 15.68 -15.67 11.48
C THR A 183 15.26 -15.22 12.88
N LEU A 184 16.15 -15.39 13.86
CA LEU A 184 15.87 -15.03 15.25
C LEU A 184 15.58 -13.54 15.38
N LYS A 185 16.40 -12.69 14.74
CA LYS A 185 16.23 -11.24 14.79
C LYS A 185 14.94 -10.79 14.10
N CYS A 186 14.54 -11.39 12.98
CA CYS A 186 13.24 -11.11 12.34
C CYS A 186 12.08 -11.39 13.30
N GLN A 187 12.12 -12.53 14.00
CA GLN A 187 11.09 -12.87 14.99
C GLN A 187 11.07 -11.85 16.12
N THR A 188 12.22 -11.56 16.74
CA THR A 188 12.32 -10.56 17.82
C THR A 188 11.80 -9.19 17.39
N VAL A 189 12.13 -8.75 16.18
CA VAL A 189 11.67 -7.47 15.63
C VAL A 189 10.15 -7.45 15.49
N LEU A 190 9.54 -8.51 14.93
CA LEU A 190 8.07 -8.60 14.81
C LEU A 190 7.37 -8.74 16.17
N ASP A 191 8.00 -9.37 17.16
CA ASP A 191 7.47 -9.50 18.52
C ASP A 191 7.53 -8.18 19.28
N THR A 192 8.55 -7.36 19.02
CA THR A 192 8.79 -6.08 19.71
C THR A 192 7.79 -5.00 19.31
N PHE A 193 7.10 -5.14 18.18
CA PHE A 193 6.15 -4.14 17.70
C PHE A 193 4.70 -4.66 17.76
N PRO A 194 3.93 -4.33 18.83
CA PRO A 194 2.56 -4.82 19.02
C PRO A 194 1.62 -4.48 17.85
N SER A 195 1.86 -3.35 17.19
CA SER A 195 1.11 -2.92 16.01
C SER A 195 1.28 -3.83 14.79
N PHE A 196 2.23 -4.77 14.84
CA PHE A 196 2.56 -5.76 13.80
C PHE A 196 2.13 -7.17 14.21
N VAL A 197 1.36 -7.34 15.30
CA VAL A 197 0.77 -8.64 15.68
C VAL A 197 0.01 -9.31 14.52
N PRO A 198 -0.78 -8.61 13.68
CA PRO A 198 -1.41 -9.22 12.51
C PRO A 198 -0.44 -9.79 11.47
N LEU A 199 0.83 -9.39 11.53
CA LEU A 199 1.91 -9.79 10.63
C LEU A 199 2.81 -10.89 11.23
N GLN A 200 2.55 -11.38 12.44
CA GLN A 200 3.31 -12.44 13.11
C GLN A 200 3.00 -13.85 12.56
N SER A 201 2.75 -13.96 11.26
CA SER A 201 2.60 -15.26 10.60
C SER A 201 3.97 -15.84 10.26
N GLN A 202 4.10 -17.17 10.33
CA GLN A 202 5.33 -17.85 9.92
C GLN A 202 5.72 -17.52 8.47
N ASN A 203 4.75 -17.33 7.59
CA ASN A 203 4.98 -16.94 6.20
C ASN A 203 5.63 -15.55 6.09
N THR A 204 5.18 -14.59 6.90
CA THR A 204 5.72 -13.24 6.95
C THR A 204 7.16 -13.23 7.46
N VAL A 205 7.43 -13.96 8.54
CA VAL A 205 8.80 -14.13 9.08
C VAL A 205 9.72 -14.72 8.01
N MET A 206 9.26 -15.75 7.29
CA MET A 206 10.05 -16.40 6.25
C MET A 206 10.28 -15.49 5.05
N ALA A 207 9.29 -14.73 4.60
CA ALA A 207 9.44 -13.77 3.51
C ALA A 207 10.44 -12.65 3.87
N MET A 208 10.29 -12.06 5.06
CA MET A 208 11.20 -11.05 5.61
C MET A 208 12.63 -11.61 5.68
N LYS A 209 12.80 -12.79 6.28
CA LYS A 209 14.10 -13.44 6.39
C LYS A 209 14.72 -13.70 5.01
N THR A 210 13.97 -14.25 4.07
CA THR A 210 14.48 -14.54 2.72
C THR A 210 14.96 -13.28 2.02
N ALA A 211 14.19 -12.18 2.12
CA ALA A 211 14.60 -10.90 1.57
C ALA A 211 15.91 -10.40 2.20
N LEU A 212 15.95 -10.27 3.53
CA LEU A 212 17.13 -9.83 4.26
C LEU A 212 18.35 -10.74 4.01
N SER A 213 18.16 -12.05 4.05
CA SER A 213 19.21 -13.02 3.76
C SER A 213 19.83 -12.80 2.39
N TYR A 214 19.00 -12.68 1.34
CA TYR A 214 19.50 -12.47 0.00
C TYR A 214 20.19 -11.12 -0.16
N ILE A 215 19.63 -10.04 0.39
CA ILE A 215 20.26 -8.72 0.36
C ILE A 215 21.65 -8.77 1.01
N HIS A 216 21.77 -9.42 2.18
CA HIS A 216 23.06 -9.59 2.83
C HIS A 216 24.07 -10.36 1.95
N THR A 217 23.64 -11.33 1.14
CA THR A 217 24.56 -12.02 0.21
C THR A 217 25.11 -11.12 -0.90
N ILE A 218 24.34 -10.12 -1.36
CA ILE A 218 24.75 -9.23 -2.46
C ILE A 218 25.31 -7.90 -1.97
N THR A 219 25.06 -7.55 -0.71
CA THR A 219 25.56 -6.33 -0.05
C THR A 219 25.84 -6.63 1.43
N PRO A 220 26.95 -7.33 1.73
CA PRO A 220 27.26 -7.76 3.11
C PRO A 220 27.36 -6.60 4.09
N ASP A 221 28.02 -5.52 3.67
CA ASP A 221 28.27 -4.34 4.52
C ASP A 221 27.00 -3.56 4.89
N ALA A 222 25.86 -3.83 4.23
CA ALA A 222 24.60 -3.15 4.53
C ALA A 222 24.13 -3.42 5.97
N LEU A 223 24.29 -4.65 6.45
CA LEU A 223 23.90 -5.00 7.82
C LEU A 223 24.80 -4.30 8.84
N ASP A 224 26.12 -4.30 8.62
CA ASP A 224 27.08 -3.67 9.53
C ASP A 224 26.91 -2.15 9.57
N THR A 225 26.61 -1.53 8.42
CA THR A 225 26.41 -0.08 8.30
C THR A 225 25.09 0.37 8.94
N MET A 226 24.02 -0.41 8.78
CA MET A 226 22.67 0.00 9.20
C MET A 226 22.26 -0.53 10.58
N GLY A 227 22.92 -1.58 11.06
CA GLY A 227 22.55 -2.27 12.30
C GLY A 227 21.07 -2.66 12.34
N ASP A 228 20.36 -2.23 13.39
CA ASP A 228 18.94 -2.54 13.57
C ASP A 228 18.02 -1.93 12.49
N ALA A 229 18.41 -0.83 11.85
CA ALA A 229 17.60 -0.24 10.77
C ALA A 229 17.44 -1.21 9.59
N TYR A 230 18.41 -2.12 9.39
CA TYR A 230 18.34 -3.18 8.40
C TYR A 230 17.14 -4.11 8.57
N TYR A 231 16.65 -4.28 9.81
CA TYR A 231 15.48 -5.10 10.10
C TYR A 231 14.22 -4.26 10.23
N ALA A 232 14.33 -2.99 10.61
CA ALA A 232 13.18 -2.11 10.80
C ALA A 232 12.59 -1.65 9.46
N LEU A 233 13.42 -1.26 8.48
CA LEU A 233 12.96 -0.62 7.25
C LEU A 233 12.14 -1.53 6.32
N ILE A 234 12.17 -2.84 6.53
CA ILE A 234 11.32 -3.77 5.77
C ILE A 234 9.88 -3.83 6.30
N LEU A 235 9.65 -3.40 7.55
CA LEU A 235 8.35 -3.52 8.22
C LEU A 235 7.22 -2.74 7.53
N PRO A 236 7.42 -1.49 7.04
CA PRO A 236 6.39 -0.78 6.27
C PRO A 236 5.99 -1.52 4.99
N LEU A 237 6.94 -2.21 4.33
CA LEU A 237 6.64 -3.01 3.14
C LEU A 237 5.70 -4.19 3.48
N LEU A 238 5.90 -4.80 4.65
CA LEU A 238 5.03 -5.87 5.15
C LEU A 238 3.64 -5.36 5.55
N LEU A 239 3.52 -4.14 6.06
CA LEU A 239 2.21 -3.51 6.34
C LEU A 239 1.41 -3.28 5.05
N VAL A 240 2.08 -2.86 3.98
CA VAL A 240 1.44 -2.55 2.69
C VAL A 240 1.08 -3.81 1.92
N TRP A 241 2.00 -4.78 1.80
CA TRP A 241 1.77 -5.95 0.96
C TRP A 241 1.26 -7.20 1.69
N ARG A 242 1.24 -7.23 3.04
CA ARG A 242 0.71 -8.25 3.98
C ARG A 242 1.05 -9.73 3.71
N VAL A 243 0.82 -10.23 2.50
CA VAL A 243 1.21 -11.53 1.96
C VAL A 243 1.99 -11.31 0.67
N THR A 244 3.28 -11.01 0.80
CA THR A 244 4.17 -10.84 -0.35
C THR A 244 4.95 -12.12 -0.60
N ASP A 245 5.05 -12.52 -1.86
CA ASP A 245 6.07 -13.48 -2.26
C ASP A 245 7.46 -12.89 -1.97
N ALA A 246 8.42 -13.75 -1.63
CA ALA A 246 9.75 -13.30 -1.26
C ALA A 246 10.46 -12.55 -2.40
N SER A 247 10.18 -12.85 -3.67
CA SER A 247 10.82 -12.18 -4.80
C SER A 247 10.42 -10.72 -4.90
N SER A 248 9.13 -10.41 -4.72
CA SER A 248 8.62 -9.04 -4.68
C SER A 248 9.16 -8.26 -3.48
N LEU A 249 9.28 -8.90 -2.33
CA LEU A 249 9.87 -8.25 -1.15
C LEU A 249 11.38 -8.01 -1.33
N VAL A 250 12.11 -8.94 -1.94
CA VAL A 250 13.52 -8.77 -2.34
C VAL A 250 13.67 -7.58 -3.27
N GLU A 251 12.85 -7.48 -4.31
CA GLU A 251 12.86 -6.36 -5.25
C GLU A 251 12.65 -5.04 -4.51
N ALA A 252 11.53 -4.90 -3.81
CA ALA A 252 11.17 -3.65 -3.15
C ALA A 252 12.21 -3.24 -2.11
N TYR A 253 12.73 -4.19 -1.33
CA TYR A 253 13.74 -3.89 -0.32
C TYR A 253 15.10 -3.55 -0.94
N SER A 254 15.49 -4.20 -2.04
CA SER A 254 16.71 -3.83 -2.79
C SER A 254 16.65 -2.38 -3.25
N VAL A 255 15.53 -1.98 -3.86
CA VAL A 255 15.35 -0.62 -4.36
C VAL A 255 15.32 0.38 -3.21
N LEU A 256 14.59 0.07 -2.13
CA LEU A 256 14.52 0.91 -0.94
C LEU A 256 15.91 1.21 -0.36
N LEU A 257 16.79 0.21 -0.28
CA LEU A 257 18.15 0.40 0.22
C LEU A 257 19.04 1.22 -0.74
N ALA A 258 18.72 1.24 -2.03
CA ALA A 258 19.42 2.05 -3.02
C ALA A 258 18.91 3.50 -3.09
N LEU A 259 17.76 3.82 -2.49
CA LEU A 259 17.25 5.20 -2.43
C LEU A 259 18.19 6.08 -1.60
N ALA A 260 18.42 7.30 -2.09
CA ALA A 260 19.22 8.29 -1.40
C ALA A 260 18.56 8.65 -0.06
N ARG A 261 19.20 8.25 1.04
CA ARG A 261 18.80 8.59 2.41
C ARG A 261 20.01 9.15 3.17
N PRO A 262 19.78 10.01 4.17
CA PRO A 262 20.83 10.31 5.14
C PRO A 262 21.23 9.00 5.82
N VAL A 263 22.39 8.46 5.46
CA VAL A 263 22.91 7.20 6.05
C VAL A 263 23.48 7.48 7.45
N VAL A 264 23.85 8.73 7.69
CA VAL A 264 24.40 9.22 8.95
C VAL A 264 23.72 10.55 9.25
N LEU A 265 23.31 10.73 10.50
CA LEU A 265 22.96 12.03 11.06
C LEU A 265 24.22 12.90 11.12
N ASP A 266 24.56 13.50 9.99
CA ASP A 266 25.70 14.39 9.86
C ASP A 266 25.35 15.83 10.29
N ASP A 267 26.37 16.69 10.25
CA ASP A 267 26.23 18.09 10.63
C ASP A 267 25.25 18.83 9.71
N ALA A 268 25.16 18.46 8.43
CA ALA A 268 24.26 19.08 7.47
C ALA A 268 22.79 18.73 7.76
N PHE A 269 22.49 17.46 8.03
CA PHE A 269 21.16 17.02 8.45
C PHE A 269 20.75 17.73 9.75
N THR A 270 21.61 17.68 10.76
CA THR A 270 21.33 18.28 12.08
C THR A 270 21.12 19.79 11.97
N SER A 271 21.98 20.48 11.22
CA SER A 271 21.85 21.92 10.97
C SER A 271 20.53 22.27 10.29
N THR A 272 20.03 21.42 9.38
CA THR A 272 18.74 21.62 8.72
C THR A 272 17.58 21.53 9.72
N VAL A 273 17.60 20.53 10.61
CA VAL A 273 16.60 20.38 11.69
C VAL A 273 16.64 21.58 12.64
N VAL A 274 17.83 21.96 13.11
CA VAL A 274 18.03 23.09 14.03
C VAL A 274 17.58 24.40 13.39
N HIS A 275 17.94 24.64 12.13
CA HIS A 275 17.51 25.82 11.39
C HIS A 275 15.98 25.87 11.27
N ARG A 276 15.33 24.74 10.96
CA ARG A 276 13.87 24.67 10.89
C ARG A 276 13.22 24.99 12.23
N LEU A 277 13.70 24.40 13.33
CA LEU A 277 13.18 24.69 14.67
C LEU A 277 13.33 26.17 15.02
N ASN A 278 14.49 26.77 14.75
CA ASN A 278 14.73 28.20 14.96
C ASN A 278 13.78 29.08 14.12
N SER A 279 13.49 28.69 12.89
CA SER A 279 12.54 29.42 12.04
C SER A 279 11.10 29.40 12.55
N ILE A 280 10.75 28.38 13.34
CA ILE A 280 9.41 28.24 13.94
C ILE A 280 9.38 29.02 15.25
N ASP A 281 10.33 28.74 16.14
CA ASP A 281 10.52 29.44 17.41
C ASP A 281 11.97 29.25 17.89
N ALA A 282 12.72 30.35 17.98
CA ALA A 282 14.10 30.34 18.46
C ALA A 282 14.25 29.81 19.90
N SER A 283 13.18 29.86 20.71
CA SER A 283 13.20 29.33 22.07
C SER A 283 13.29 27.80 22.12
N PHE A 284 12.88 27.08 21.07
CA PHE A 284 12.97 25.62 21.04
C PHE A 284 14.41 25.12 21.12
N VAL A 285 15.28 25.66 20.27
CA VAL A 285 16.68 25.24 20.22
C VAL A 285 17.38 25.59 21.53
N ALA A 286 17.09 26.76 22.10
CA ALA A 286 17.63 27.16 23.41
C ALA A 286 17.18 26.20 24.53
N ALA A 287 15.90 25.85 24.60
CA ALA A 287 15.36 24.95 25.61
C ALA A 287 15.92 23.52 25.49
N LEU A 288 16.02 22.99 24.26
CA LEU A 288 16.60 21.66 24.02
C LEU A 288 18.09 21.62 24.36
N THR A 289 18.85 22.64 23.93
CA THR A 289 20.30 22.71 24.19
C THR A 289 20.60 22.86 25.68
N ALA A 290 19.74 23.53 26.45
CA ALA A 290 19.89 23.65 27.90
C ALA A 290 19.83 22.30 28.64
N LEU A 291 19.23 21.28 28.02
CA LEU A 291 19.16 19.93 28.58
C LEU A 291 20.36 19.06 28.18
N PHE A 292 21.20 19.50 27.24
CA PHE A 292 22.31 18.68 26.75
C PHE A 292 23.39 18.46 27.83
N PRO A 293 24.02 17.27 27.86
CA PRO A 293 25.14 17.03 28.76
C PRO A 293 26.29 18.00 28.46
N PRO A 294 26.85 18.68 29.48
CA PRO A 294 27.90 19.69 29.27
C PRO A 294 29.21 19.10 28.74
N GLU A 295 29.42 17.80 28.93
CA GLU A 295 30.61 17.07 28.49
C GLU A 295 30.51 16.58 27.03
N SER A 296 29.32 16.63 26.43
CA SER A 296 29.08 16.16 25.07
C SER A 296 29.05 17.31 24.07
N PRO A 297 29.65 17.16 22.88
CA PRO A 297 29.50 18.18 21.84
C PRO A 297 28.03 18.26 21.41
N PRO A 298 27.48 19.46 21.11
CA PRO A 298 26.06 19.63 20.79
C PRO A 298 25.59 18.72 19.65
N LEU A 299 26.43 18.51 18.64
CA LEU A 299 26.13 17.61 17.52
C LEU A 299 25.85 16.18 18.00
N ALA A 300 26.63 15.65 18.95
CA ALA A 300 26.40 14.30 19.47
C ALA A 300 25.05 14.18 20.20
N SER A 301 24.66 15.20 20.97
CA SER A 301 23.35 15.22 21.65
C SER A 301 22.21 15.34 20.66
N TRP A 302 22.34 16.15 19.60
CA TRP A 302 21.36 16.18 18.52
C TRP A 302 21.27 14.84 17.80
N THR A 303 22.41 14.23 17.47
CA THR A 303 22.45 12.91 16.84
C THR A 303 21.71 11.88 17.71
N GLU A 304 22.06 11.76 18.99
CA GLU A 304 21.43 10.79 19.90
C GLU A 304 19.91 11.00 20.01
N MET A 305 19.45 12.25 20.06
CA MET A 305 18.02 12.56 20.14
C MET A 305 17.26 12.25 18.84
N LEU A 306 17.87 12.48 17.68
CA LEU A 306 17.24 12.31 16.37
C LEU A 306 17.37 10.89 15.81
N GLN A 307 18.34 10.13 16.30
CA GLN A 307 18.68 8.79 15.80
C GLN A 307 17.50 7.82 15.76
N PRO A 308 16.64 7.72 16.81
CA PRO A 308 15.51 6.80 16.78
C PRO A 308 14.52 7.06 15.63
N HIS A 309 14.42 8.31 15.17
CA HIS A 309 13.52 8.74 14.11
C HIS A 309 14.16 8.67 12.73
N ALA A 310 15.42 9.09 12.60
CA ALA A 310 16.09 9.21 11.31
C ALA A 310 16.58 7.86 10.76
N ASP A 311 17.35 7.09 11.55
CA ASP A 311 17.99 5.85 11.08
C ASP A 311 16.96 4.81 10.64
N ARG A 312 15.87 4.73 11.39
CA ARG A 312 14.77 3.78 11.15
C ARG A 312 13.60 4.40 10.41
N VAL A 313 13.70 5.67 9.98
CA VAL A 313 12.65 6.39 9.25
C VAL A 313 11.29 6.24 9.96
N PHE A 314 11.28 6.59 11.25
CA PHE A 314 10.16 6.53 12.19
C PHE A 314 9.58 5.14 12.47
N VAL A 315 10.18 4.07 11.94
CA VAL A 315 9.74 2.69 12.23
C VAL A 315 9.98 2.37 13.69
N GLY A 316 8.90 1.93 14.36
CA GLY A 316 8.94 1.50 15.75
C GLY A 316 8.74 2.58 16.79
N VAL A 317 8.70 3.85 16.37
CA VAL A 317 8.41 5.01 17.24
C VAL A 317 7.06 5.65 16.93
N THR A 318 6.37 5.21 15.88
CA THR A 318 5.06 5.73 15.44
C THR A 318 4.02 4.62 15.29
N THR A 319 2.74 4.99 15.26
CA THR A 319 1.64 4.06 14.91
C THR A 319 1.70 3.69 13.43
N PRO A 320 1.12 2.55 13.00
CA PRO A 320 1.11 2.15 11.60
C PRO A 320 0.52 3.20 10.67
N ASP A 321 -0.56 3.88 11.05
CA ASP A 321 -1.21 4.88 10.20
C ASP A 321 -0.32 6.10 9.99
N THR A 322 0.30 6.61 11.07
CA THR A 322 1.25 7.72 11.00
C THR A 322 2.51 7.30 10.23
N LEU A 323 3.01 6.09 10.43
CA LEU A 323 4.17 5.54 9.71
C LEU A 323 3.92 5.45 8.22
N LEU A 324 2.77 4.90 7.80
CA LEU A 324 2.40 4.77 6.40
C LEU A 324 2.21 6.15 5.75
N PHE A 325 1.62 7.11 6.45
CA PHE A 325 1.55 8.49 5.97
C PHE A 325 2.94 9.09 5.75
N ILE A 326 3.85 8.97 6.73
CA ILE A 326 5.23 9.45 6.61
C ILE A 326 5.90 8.87 5.36
N TRP A 327 5.78 7.56 5.15
CA TRP A 327 6.38 6.87 4.02
C TRP A 327 5.75 7.25 2.67
N ASP A 328 4.42 7.43 2.62
CA ASP A 328 3.74 7.97 1.44
C ASP A 328 4.38 9.30 1.03
N GLN A 329 4.58 10.22 1.99
CA GLN A 329 5.18 11.52 1.71
C GLN A 329 6.67 11.43 1.36
N LEU A 330 7.43 10.52 1.98
CA LEU A 330 8.85 10.32 1.65
C LEU A 330 9.06 9.83 0.22
N PHE A 331 8.15 9.03 -0.33
CA PHE A 331 8.21 8.66 -1.75
C PHE A 331 7.88 9.82 -2.69
N LEU A 332 6.96 10.72 -2.29
CA LEU A 332 6.60 11.89 -3.10
C LEU A 332 7.70 12.97 -3.10
N VAL A 333 8.26 13.23 -1.92
CA VAL A 333 9.17 14.37 -1.69
C VAL A 333 10.65 13.99 -1.76
N GLY A 334 10.96 12.74 -1.40
CA GLY A 334 12.33 12.25 -1.25
C GLY A 334 12.82 12.33 0.21
N HIS A 335 13.56 11.30 0.61
CA HIS A 335 13.99 11.10 1.99
C HIS A 335 14.91 12.23 2.49
N GLY A 336 15.92 12.60 1.70
CA GLY A 336 16.87 13.65 2.08
C GLY A 336 16.23 15.00 2.33
N ARG A 337 15.13 15.33 1.62
CA ARG A 337 14.46 16.62 1.72
C ARG A 337 13.44 16.68 2.85
N LEU A 338 12.62 15.63 3.00
CA LEU A 338 11.48 15.64 3.93
C LEU A 338 11.85 15.15 5.34
N LEU A 339 12.81 14.25 5.49
CA LEU A 339 13.14 13.66 6.79
C LEU A 339 13.55 14.70 7.85
N PRO A 340 14.37 15.73 7.55
CA PRO A 340 14.65 16.80 8.52
C PRO A 340 13.40 17.58 8.95
N GLU A 341 12.46 17.81 8.03
CA GLU A 341 11.20 18.51 8.32
C GLU A 341 10.35 17.70 9.30
N LEU A 342 10.25 16.38 9.08
CA LEU A 342 9.51 15.49 9.96
C LEU A 342 10.15 15.42 11.35
N CYS A 343 11.48 15.36 11.45
CA CYS A 343 12.17 15.42 12.74
C CYS A 343 11.84 16.72 13.49
N ALA A 344 11.88 17.87 12.82
CA ALA A 344 11.48 19.15 13.41
C ALA A 344 9.99 19.17 13.80
N ALA A 345 9.12 18.54 12.99
CA ALA A 345 7.70 18.42 13.26
C ALA A 345 7.42 17.66 14.56
N PHE A 346 8.03 16.49 14.74
CA PHE A 346 7.86 15.70 15.96
C PHE A 346 8.34 16.45 17.21
N LEU A 347 9.50 17.12 17.13
CA LEU A 347 9.99 17.96 18.22
C LEU A 347 9.04 19.12 18.52
N THR A 348 8.45 19.75 17.50
CA THR A 348 7.50 20.84 17.69
C THR A 348 6.17 20.35 18.29
N ILE A 349 5.63 19.24 17.78
CA ILE A 349 4.34 18.68 18.21
C ILE A 349 4.42 18.17 19.66
N LEU A 350 5.55 17.57 20.04
CA LEU A 350 5.76 17.00 21.38
C LEU A 350 6.29 18.02 22.40
N GLN A 351 6.39 19.29 22.02
CA GLN A 351 6.89 20.36 22.88
C GLN A 351 6.16 20.49 24.22
N PRO A 352 4.82 20.40 24.28
CA PRO A 352 4.13 20.45 25.56
C PRO A 352 4.59 19.36 26.53
N GLN A 353 5.11 18.23 26.06
CA GLN A 353 5.50 17.10 26.91
C GLN A 353 6.97 17.17 27.29
N TRP A 354 7.87 17.41 26.34
CA TRP A 354 9.29 17.40 26.64
C TRP A 354 9.79 18.67 27.35
N THR A 355 9.00 19.74 27.38
CA THR A 355 9.32 20.94 28.20
C THR A 355 9.32 20.66 29.70
N PHE A 356 8.70 19.56 30.15
CA PHE A 356 8.77 19.11 31.54
C PHE A 356 10.02 18.27 31.86
N CYS A 357 10.81 17.90 30.85
CA CYS A 357 12.03 17.13 31.07
C CYS A 357 13.11 18.00 31.72
N THR A 358 13.77 17.45 32.74
CA THR A 358 14.88 18.12 33.44
C THR A 358 16.24 17.53 33.10
N THR A 359 16.28 16.45 32.33
CA THR A 359 17.51 15.75 31.93
C THR A 359 17.43 15.33 30.47
N PHE A 360 18.60 15.23 29.81
CA PHE A 360 18.71 14.76 28.44
C PHE A 360 18.14 13.35 28.23
N ALA A 361 18.42 12.41 29.14
CA ALA A 361 17.91 11.05 29.04
C ALA A 361 16.37 11.01 29.12
N SER A 362 15.77 11.83 29.98
CA SER A 362 14.31 11.97 30.06
C SER A 362 13.73 12.58 28.78
N LEU A 363 14.40 13.57 28.20
CA LEU A 363 14.04 14.18 26.91
C LEU A 363 14.01 13.14 25.78
N VAL A 364 15.10 12.40 25.58
CA VAL A 364 15.20 11.36 24.54
C VAL A 364 14.15 10.28 24.73
N SER A 365 13.96 9.81 25.97
CA SER A 365 12.94 8.81 26.31
C SER A 365 11.52 9.33 26.04
N THR A 366 11.23 10.58 26.41
CA THR A 366 9.93 11.22 26.23
C THR A 366 9.59 11.38 24.75
N ILE A 367 10.52 11.93 23.95
CA ILE A 367 10.31 12.10 22.50
C ILE A 367 10.10 10.73 21.85
N THR A 368 10.95 9.74 22.16
CA THR A 368 10.86 8.41 21.54
C THR A 368 9.57 7.69 21.90
N SER A 369 9.18 7.69 23.18
CA SER A 369 7.98 6.97 23.64
C SER A 369 6.67 7.66 23.23
N LEU A 370 6.62 8.99 23.27
CA LEU A 370 5.41 9.75 22.94
C LEU A 370 5.27 10.02 21.44
N SER A 371 6.26 9.68 20.60
CA SER A 371 6.13 9.74 19.15
C SER A 371 4.96 8.88 18.64
N ALA A 372 4.61 7.81 19.35
CA ALA A 372 3.45 6.98 19.03
C ALA A 372 2.10 7.68 19.27
N THR A 373 2.08 8.82 19.97
CA THR A 373 0.87 9.63 20.16
C THR A 373 0.63 10.63 19.04
N VAL A 374 1.63 10.87 18.18
CA VAL A 374 1.53 11.79 17.05
C VAL A 374 0.64 11.18 15.96
N GLN A 375 -0.42 11.90 15.62
CA GLN A 375 -1.40 11.50 14.62
C GLN A 375 -1.15 12.16 13.26
N VAL A 376 -1.65 11.54 12.20
CA VAL A 376 -1.52 12.02 10.81
C VAL A 376 -1.93 13.49 10.67
N TRP A 377 -3.08 13.89 11.22
CA TRP A 377 -3.58 15.28 11.09
C TRP A 377 -2.66 16.32 11.72
N GLN A 378 -1.92 15.98 12.79
CA GLN A 378 -0.97 16.89 13.43
C GLN A 378 0.22 17.14 12.51
N LEU A 379 0.71 16.10 11.83
CA LEU A 379 1.75 16.25 10.82
C LEU A 379 1.24 17.02 9.61
N GLN A 380 0.00 16.77 9.18
CA GLN A 380 -0.59 17.50 8.05
C GLN A 380 -0.74 18.99 8.35
N ASP A 381 -1.21 19.35 9.55
CA ASP A 381 -1.31 20.74 10.01
C ASP A 381 0.08 21.39 10.08
N TRP A 382 1.05 20.69 10.68
CA TRP A 382 2.42 21.19 10.77
C TRP A 382 3.05 21.42 9.39
N ILE A 383 2.91 20.46 8.45
CA ILE A 383 3.43 20.59 7.09
C ILE A 383 2.78 21.78 6.40
N THR A 384 1.46 21.88 6.46
CA THR A 384 0.70 23.01 5.88
C THR A 384 1.21 24.35 6.40
N LYS A 385 1.44 24.43 7.72
CA LYS A 385 1.81 25.67 8.38
C LYS A 385 3.27 26.10 8.15
N TYR A 386 4.20 25.16 8.11
CA TYR A 386 5.63 25.48 8.21
C TYR A 386 6.49 25.02 7.02
N ALA A 387 6.04 24.02 6.25
CA ALA A 387 6.86 23.41 5.20
C ALA A 387 6.23 23.44 3.81
N ALA A 388 4.89 23.53 3.69
CA ALA A 388 4.17 23.36 2.43
C ALA A 388 4.63 24.32 1.35
N THR A 389 4.81 25.60 1.64
CA THR A 389 5.27 26.58 0.63
C THR A 389 6.61 26.19 0.02
N SER A 390 7.60 25.82 0.84
CA SER A 390 8.92 25.40 0.36
C SER A 390 8.86 24.07 -0.36
N LEU A 391 8.12 23.09 0.18
CA LEU A 391 8.01 21.76 -0.40
C LEU A 391 7.25 21.79 -1.73
N CYS A 392 6.16 22.54 -1.84
CA CYS A 392 5.42 22.70 -3.10
C CYS A 392 6.28 23.36 -4.18
N HIS A 393 7.08 24.37 -3.81
CA HIS A 393 8.04 24.98 -4.72
C HIS A 393 9.10 23.96 -5.20
N ASP A 394 9.69 23.18 -4.29
CA ASP A 394 10.70 22.16 -4.64
C ASP A 394 10.12 21.02 -5.51
N LEU A 395 8.81 20.79 -5.43
CA LEU A 395 8.11 19.74 -6.15
C LEU A 395 7.48 20.21 -7.46
N ASP A 396 7.70 21.46 -7.86
CA ASP A 396 7.03 22.09 -9.00
C ASP A 396 5.51 21.87 -8.96
N ILE A 397 4.93 21.81 -7.75
CA ILE A 397 3.48 21.79 -7.58
C ILE A 397 3.05 23.22 -7.82
N GLU A 398 2.68 23.53 -9.06
CA GLU A 398 1.94 24.75 -9.35
C GLU A 398 0.81 24.82 -8.33
N THR A 399 0.64 25.96 -7.66
CA THR A 399 -0.55 26.23 -6.87
C THR A 399 -1.72 26.32 -7.85
N VAL A 400 -2.14 25.17 -8.37
CA VAL A 400 -3.31 25.04 -9.21
C VAL A 400 -4.44 25.42 -8.29
N SER A 401 -4.95 26.64 -8.50
CA SER A 401 -6.14 27.13 -7.85
C SER A 401 -7.19 26.03 -7.95
N THR A 402 -7.76 25.63 -6.83
CA THR A 402 -8.82 24.62 -6.73
C THR A 402 -10.14 25.10 -7.35
N ASP A 403 -10.09 26.07 -8.26
CA ASP A 403 -11.21 26.64 -9.01
C ASP A 403 -11.88 25.61 -9.95
N TYR A 404 -11.24 24.47 -10.21
CA TYR A 404 -11.90 23.34 -10.89
C TYR A 404 -13.07 22.74 -10.09
N LEU A 405 -13.14 23.00 -8.78
CA LEU A 405 -14.19 22.49 -7.89
C LEU A 405 -15.22 23.56 -7.47
N THR A 406 -15.07 24.81 -7.88
CA THR A 406 -16.15 25.79 -7.72
C THR A 406 -17.28 25.46 -8.69
N ALA A 407 -18.32 24.82 -8.15
CA ALA A 407 -19.59 24.65 -8.84
C ALA A 407 -20.03 25.99 -9.45
N PRO A 408 -20.58 26.02 -10.68
CA PRO A 408 -21.20 27.23 -11.19
C PRO A 408 -22.32 27.61 -10.22
N SER A 409 -22.17 28.76 -9.57
CA SER A 409 -23.18 29.36 -8.70
C SER A 409 -24.55 29.21 -9.34
N SER A 410 -25.44 28.49 -8.65
CA SER A 410 -26.81 28.25 -9.07
C SER A 410 -27.50 29.59 -9.36
N GLU A 411 -27.70 29.88 -10.64
CA GLU A 411 -28.65 30.90 -11.05
C GLU A 411 -30.05 30.45 -10.60
N LEU A 412 -30.65 31.34 -9.82
CA LEU A 412 -31.99 31.30 -9.27
C LEU A 412 -33.01 30.69 -10.25
N SER A 413 -33.65 29.59 -9.82
CA SER A 413 -34.96 29.19 -10.34
C SER A 413 -36.03 29.36 -9.26
N PRO A 414 -37.27 29.74 -9.62
CA PRO A 414 -38.19 30.45 -8.74
C PRO A 414 -38.96 29.51 -7.81
N ARG A 415 -39.26 30.03 -6.62
CA ARG A 415 -40.08 29.41 -5.57
C ARG A 415 -41.43 28.93 -6.12
N VAL A 416 -41.68 27.63 -6.04
CA VAL A 416 -43.03 27.05 -6.10
C VAL A 416 -43.54 26.91 -4.67
N ASN A 417 -44.60 27.63 -4.35
CA ASN A 417 -45.30 27.57 -3.06
C ASN A 417 -46.01 26.21 -2.90
N SER A 418 -45.82 25.57 -1.76
CA SER A 418 -46.65 24.42 -1.34
C SER A 418 -47.95 24.92 -0.69
N PRO A 419 -49.12 24.31 -0.97
CA PRO A 419 -50.36 24.66 -0.30
C PRO A 419 -50.49 23.99 1.07
N ALA A 420 -51.29 24.63 1.91
CA ALA A 420 -51.47 24.41 3.34
C ALA A 420 -52.16 23.08 3.71
N HIS A 421 -51.79 22.59 4.90
CA HIS A 421 -52.46 21.52 5.64
C HIS A 421 -53.80 21.98 6.24
N GLU A 422 -54.86 21.19 6.05
CA GLU A 422 -56.05 21.17 6.92
C GLU A 422 -56.08 19.87 7.75
N PRO A 423 -56.55 19.91 9.01
CA PRO A 423 -56.60 18.75 9.91
C PRO A 423 -57.94 18.00 9.85
N LEU A 424 -57.91 16.67 9.97
CA LEU A 424 -59.10 15.82 10.06
C LEU A 424 -59.25 15.20 11.46
N GLU A 425 -60.45 15.35 11.99
CA GLU A 425 -60.97 14.82 13.25
C GLU A 425 -61.20 13.30 13.23
N ALA A 426 -61.16 12.69 14.42
CA ALA A 426 -61.58 11.32 14.69
C ALA A 426 -63.12 11.18 14.71
N PRO A 427 -63.66 9.95 14.59
CA PRO A 427 -64.15 9.35 15.84
C PRO A 427 -64.06 7.81 15.97
N SER A 428 -63.99 7.44 17.26
CA SER A 428 -64.37 6.22 17.99
C SER A 428 -65.43 5.29 17.37
N SER A 429 -65.23 3.96 17.47
CA SER A 429 -66.02 3.05 18.34
C SER A 429 -65.78 1.57 18.05
N ALA A 430 -65.53 0.79 19.10
CA ALA A 430 -65.63 -0.69 19.14
C ALA A 430 -67.13 -1.10 19.31
N PRO A 431 -67.57 -2.40 19.28
CA PRO A 431 -67.10 -3.45 20.21
C PRO A 431 -67.30 -4.91 19.64
N PRO A 432 -67.52 -6.00 20.44
CA PRO A 432 -66.64 -7.18 20.44
C PRO A 432 -67.39 -8.51 20.14
N MET A 433 -66.69 -9.67 20.11
CA MET A 433 -67.08 -10.92 20.80
C MET A 433 -66.33 -12.18 20.33
N THR A 434 -65.67 -12.82 21.32
CA THR A 434 -65.59 -14.26 21.66
C THR A 434 -65.79 -15.36 20.61
N GLY A 435 -64.85 -16.33 20.58
CA GLY A 435 -65.08 -17.67 20.03
C GLY A 435 -63.93 -18.64 20.33
N ARG A 436 -64.25 -19.74 21.01
CA ARG A 436 -63.34 -20.70 21.68
C ARG A 436 -63.23 -21.99 20.84
N ARG A 437 -62.05 -22.66 20.91
CA ARG A 437 -61.79 -24.13 20.94
C ARG A 437 -60.95 -24.79 19.82
N SER A 438 -60.09 -25.68 20.33
CA SER A 438 -59.69 -27.03 19.89
C SER A 438 -58.63 -27.24 18.81
N ALA A 439 -57.51 -27.84 19.23
CA ALA A 439 -56.64 -28.71 18.44
C ALA A 439 -57.37 -30.03 18.04
N PRO A 440 -56.94 -30.74 16.98
CA PRO A 440 -56.02 -31.88 17.20
C PRO A 440 -55.04 -32.25 16.04
N THR A 441 -53.93 -32.88 16.45
CA THR A 441 -53.05 -33.92 15.81
C THR A 441 -53.03 -34.24 14.30
N SER A 442 -51.81 -34.11 13.68
CA SER A 442 -51.04 -34.97 12.71
C SER A 442 -51.67 -35.50 11.40
N PRO A 443 -50.91 -35.87 10.31
CA PRO A 443 -49.52 -36.37 10.27
C PRO A 443 -48.59 -35.95 9.09
N ARG A 444 -47.33 -36.39 9.23
CA ARG A 444 -46.19 -36.42 8.29
C ARG A 444 -46.51 -36.84 6.83
N ARG A 445 -45.82 -36.21 5.87
CA ARG A 445 -45.37 -36.82 4.60
C ARG A 445 -43.97 -36.31 4.24
N GLY A 446 -43.06 -37.23 3.95
CA GLY A 446 -41.62 -37.00 3.78
C GLY A 446 -41.19 -36.51 2.39
N VAL A 447 -39.98 -35.96 2.36
CA VAL A 447 -39.21 -35.50 1.20
C VAL A 447 -37.77 -36.07 1.36
N PRO A 448 -37.08 -36.51 0.28
CA PRO A 448 -35.92 -37.41 0.33
C PRO A 448 -34.60 -36.72 0.75
N PRO A 449 -33.53 -37.48 1.07
CA PRO A 449 -32.33 -36.93 1.67
C PRO A 449 -31.49 -36.14 0.66
N GLY A 450 -31.17 -34.90 1.01
CA GLY A 450 -30.11 -34.13 0.37
C GLY A 450 -28.72 -34.54 0.88
N PRO A 451 -27.64 -34.25 0.12
CA PRO A 451 -26.26 -34.60 0.46
C PRO A 451 -25.76 -33.84 1.71
N PRO A 452 -24.69 -34.33 2.38
CA PRO A 452 -24.38 -33.97 3.76
C PRO A 452 -24.03 -32.49 3.92
N SER A 453 -24.59 -31.88 4.96
CA SER A 453 -24.29 -30.52 5.36
C SER A 453 -22.80 -30.36 5.66
N ILE A 454 -22.22 -29.36 5.00
CA ILE A 454 -20.96 -28.73 5.35
C ILE A 454 -21.02 -28.29 6.81
N ALA A 455 -19.95 -28.62 7.54
CA ALA A 455 -19.64 -28.32 8.93
C ALA A 455 -20.57 -27.29 9.60
N GLU A 456 -21.33 -27.76 10.60
CA GLU A 456 -21.92 -26.89 11.62
C GLU A 456 -20.80 -25.96 12.14
N ASN A 457 -21.08 -24.66 12.10
CA ASN A 457 -20.13 -23.64 12.52
C ASN A 457 -19.83 -23.86 14.00
N ILE A 458 -18.68 -24.47 14.28
CA ILE A 458 -18.22 -24.91 15.60
C ILE A 458 -18.15 -23.72 16.58
N PHE A 459 -18.12 -22.50 16.04
CA PHE A 459 -18.12 -21.24 16.79
C PHE A 459 -19.51 -20.68 17.12
N ALA A 460 -20.60 -21.23 16.56
CA ALA A 460 -21.94 -20.71 16.82
C ALA A 460 -22.34 -20.78 18.32
N PRO A 461 -22.03 -21.84 19.08
CA PRO A 461 -22.29 -21.86 20.53
C PRO A 461 -21.43 -20.83 21.29
N PHE A 462 -20.18 -20.64 20.86
CA PHE A 462 -19.23 -19.68 21.46
C PHE A 462 -19.70 -18.23 21.29
N VAL A 463 -20.19 -17.89 20.10
CA VAL A 463 -20.69 -16.53 19.80
C VAL A 463 -21.94 -16.22 20.63
N VAL A 464 -22.85 -17.18 20.81
CA VAL A 464 -24.08 -17.01 21.60
C VAL A 464 -23.77 -16.89 23.11
N GLU A 465 -22.82 -17.65 23.64
CA GLU A 465 -22.40 -17.52 25.05
C GLU A 465 -21.62 -16.23 25.32
N PHE A 466 -20.76 -15.82 24.39
CA PHE A 466 -20.01 -14.56 24.49
C PHE A 466 -20.93 -13.33 24.44
N GLU A 467 -21.95 -13.36 23.57
CA GLU A 467 -22.97 -12.31 23.49
C GLU A 467 -23.83 -12.27 24.77
N SER A 468 -24.18 -13.42 25.35
CA SER A 468 -24.89 -13.51 26.63
C SER A 468 -24.06 -12.95 27.80
N ALA A 469 -22.76 -13.26 27.85
CA ALA A 469 -21.83 -12.75 28.86
C ALA A 469 -21.65 -11.23 28.76
N LEU A 470 -21.51 -10.69 27.55
CA LEU A 470 -21.44 -9.24 27.32
C LEU A 470 -22.77 -8.55 27.66
N THR A 471 -23.89 -9.16 27.32
CA THR A 471 -25.23 -8.60 27.62
C THR A 471 -25.46 -8.54 29.14
N ALA A 472 -25.05 -9.56 29.89
CA ALA A 472 -25.08 -9.53 31.36
C ALA A 472 -24.17 -8.44 31.94
N LEU A 473 -23.02 -8.17 31.31
CA LEU A 473 -22.05 -7.15 31.71
C LEU A 473 -22.58 -5.72 31.55
N PHE A 474 -23.39 -5.47 30.51
CA PHE A 474 -23.89 -4.14 30.19
C PHE A 474 -25.31 -3.85 30.69
N ALA A 475 -26.11 -4.87 31.02
CA ALA A 475 -27.48 -4.69 31.52
C ALA A 475 -27.58 -4.45 33.04
N GLY A 476 -26.49 -4.62 33.79
CA GLY A 476 -26.49 -4.65 35.25
C GLY A 476 -25.74 -3.51 35.95
N THR A 477 -25.89 -2.24 35.53
CA THR A 477 -25.35 -1.11 36.30
C THR A 477 -26.37 -0.60 37.31
N ARG A 478 -26.41 -1.24 38.48
CA ARG A 478 -26.88 -0.60 39.72
C ARG A 478 -26.08 -1.11 40.92
N ASP A 479 -25.31 -0.18 41.48
CA ASP A 479 -24.64 -0.14 42.78
C ASP A 479 -24.41 -1.45 43.54
N GLY A 480 -23.14 -1.77 43.73
CA GLY A 480 -22.65 -2.57 44.85
C GLY A 480 -21.80 -3.77 44.45
N ASP A 481 -20.50 -3.64 44.69
CA ASP A 481 -19.49 -4.71 44.81
C ASP A 481 -18.77 -5.20 43.53
N MET A 482 -17.82 -4.36 43.07
CA MET A 482 -16.90 -4.64 41.96
C MET A 482 -15.92 -5.79 42.22
N GLU A 483 -15.66 -6.14 43.49
CA GLU A 483 -14.63 -7.12 43.86
C GLU A 483 -15.11 -8.56 43.61
N GLN A 484 -16.37 -8.86 43.95
CA GLN A 484 -16.97 -10.17 43.65
C GLN A 484 -17.13 -10.39 42.13
N GLN A 485 -17.47 -9.34 41.38
CA GLN A 485 -17.57 -9.40 39.91
C GLN A 485 -16.23 -9.73 39.26
N CYS A 486 -15.13 -9.22 39.81
CA CYS A 486 -13.77 -9.49 39.30
C CYS A 486 -13.35 -10.95 39.55
N ILE A 487 -13.76 -11.53 40.69
CA ILE A 487 -13.50 -12.94 41.04
C ILE A 487 -14.28 -13.87 40.11
N ASP A 488 -15.56 -13.59 39.88
CA ASP A 488 -16.41 -14.39 39.00
C ASP A 488 -15.92 -14.31 37.53
N LEU A 489 -15.45 -13.14 37.09
CA LEU A 489 -14.80 -12.93 35.78
C LEU A 489 -13.52 -13.74 35.62
N LYS A 490 -12.67 -13.81 36.65
CA LYS A 490 -11.45 -14.60 36.62
C LYS A 490 -11.74 -16.09 36.51
N MET A 491 -12.71 -16.59 37.26
CA MET A 491 -13.10 -18.01 37.20
C MET A 491 -13.73 -18.39 35.85
N ALA A 492 -14.55 -17.52 35.27
CA ALA A 492 -15.09 -17.73 33.94
C ALA A 492 -13.98 -17.72 32.87
N ALA A 493 -13.06 -16.77 32.94
CA ALA A 493 -11.92 -16.67 32.01
C ALA A 493 -11.00 -17.91 32.07
N GLU A 494 -10.74 -18.44 33.27
CA GLU A 494 -9.96 -19.68 33.44
C GLU A 494 -10.68 -20.91 32.89
N ALA A 495 -12.00 -21.02 33.07
CA ALA A 495 -12.79 -22.09 32.48
C ALA A 495 -12.81 -22.02 30.93
N HIS A 496 -12.89 -20.81 30.35
CA HIS A 496 -12.86 -20.59 28.91
C HIS A 496 -11.46 -20.81 28.29
N ALA A 497 -10.38 -20.47 28.99
CA ALA A 497 -9.01 -20.72 28.55
C ALA A 497 -8.74 -22.23 28.36
N ASN A 498 -9.28 -23.06 29.26
CA ASN A 498 -9.17 -24.52 29.15
C ASN A 498 -9.98 -25.11 27.99
N GLY A 499 -11.12 -24.50 27.65
CA GLY A 499 -11.93 -24.89 26.49
C GLY A 499 -11.30 -24.49 25.15
N PHE A 500 -10.60 -23.35 25.10
CA PHE A 500 -9.91 -22.88 23.89
C PHE A 500 -8.78 -23.83 23.46
N ASP A 501 -8.03 -24.35 24.42
CA ASP A 501 -6.89 -25.23 24.15
C ASP A 501 -7.30 -26.57 23.49
N SER A 502 -8.49 -27.09 23.80
CA SER A 502 -9.01 -28.29 23.13
C SER A 502 -9.43 -28.05 21.68
N HIS A 503 -9.95 -26.85 21.36
CA HIS A 503 -10.37 -26.48 20.00
C HIS A 503 -9.15 -26.19 19.11
N VAL A 504 -8.09 -25.61 19.67
CA VAL A 504 -6.83 -25.38 18.96
C VAL A 504 -6.19 -26.71 18.54
N ARG A 505 -6.18 -27.74 19.41
CA ARG A 505 -5.64 -29.07 19.06
C ARG A 505 -6.45 -29.76 17.97
N ALA A 506 -7.79 -29.71 18.04
CA ALA A 506 -8.65 -30.29 17.00
C ALA A 506 -8.46 -29.64 15.62
N PHE A 507 -8.19 -28.33 15.59
CA PHE A 507 -7.85 -27.59 14.37
C PHE A 507 -6.45 -27.94 13.84
N GLN A 508 -5.48 -28.14 14.73
CA GLN A 508 -4.11 -28.55 14.38
C GLN A 508 -4.08 -29.93 13.73
N ASP A 509 -4.88 -30.88 14.25
CA ASP A 509 -5.01 -32.23 13.70
C ASP A 509 -5.68 -32.22 12.31
N ALA A 510 -6.67 -31.35 12.09
CA ALA A 510 -7.34 -31.17 10.80
C ALA A 510 -6.41 -30.56 9.72
N ILE A 511 -5.55 -29.61 10.08
CA ILE A 511 -4.57 -29.01 9.16
C ILE A 511 -3.47 -30.00 8.79
N THR A 512 -2.98 -30.76 9.77
CA THR A 512 -1.88 -31.71 9.56
C THR A 512 -2.27 -32.83 8.58
N SER A 513 -3.55 -33.22 8.58
CA SER A 513 -4.14 -34.18 7.63
C SER A 513 -4.21 -33.65 6.18
N VAL A 514 -4.42 -32.35 5.95
CA VAL A 514 -4.63 -31.78 4.61
C VAL A 514 -3.31 -31.51 3.87
N PHE A 515 -2.24 -31.21 4.61
CA PHE A 515 -0.96 -30.79 4.04
C PHE A 515 0.03 -31.92 3.80
N LEU A 516 -0.05 -33.02 4.55
CA LEU A 516 0.88 -34.14 4.36
C LEU A 516 0.51 -35.06 3.18
N ASP A 517 -0.77 -35.12 2.79
CA ASP A 517 -1.24 -36.02 1.72
C ASP A 517 -1.12 -35.44 0.29
N ASN A 518 -0.88 -34.12 0.12
CA ASN A 518 -0.82 -33.46 -1.20
C ASN A 518 0.60 -33.10 -1.70
N SER A 519 1.66 -33.68 -1.12
CA SER A 519 3.07 -33.41 -1.48
C SER A 519 3.52 -33.90 -2.89
N PRO A 520 3.02 -35.03 -3.45
CA PRO A 520 3.51 -35.55 -4.74
C PRO A 520 3.15 -34.72 -5.99
N PRO A 521 1.91 -34.21 -6.17
CA PRO A 521 1.51 -33.50 -7.39
C PRO A 521 2.28 -32.20 -7.61
N ILE A 522 2.56 -31.46 -6.53
CA ILE A 522 3.25 -30.16 -6.59
C ILE A 522 4.72 -30.34 -7.00
N ARG A 523 5.40 -31.37 -6.48
CA ARG A 523 6.77 -31.69 -6.89
C ARG A 523 6.82 -32.13 -8.36
N SER A 524 5.86 -32.93 -8.80
CA SER A 524 5.79 -33.37 -10.20
C SER A 524 5.58 -32.20 -11.18
N ALA A 525 4.74 -31.23 -10.84
CA ALA A 525 4.51 -30.05 -11.66
C ALA A 525 5.73 -29.13 -11.72
N ALA A 526 6.41 -28.93 -10.58
CA ALA A 526 7.64 -28.14 -10.53
C ALA A 526 8.77 -28.78 -11.36
N THR A 527 8.99 -30.10 -11.23
CA THR A 527 10.00 -30.82 -12.01
C THR A 527 9.70 -30.79 -13.51
N ALA A 528 8.43 -30.89 -13.91
CA ALA A 528 8.04 -30.79 -15.32
C ALA A 528 8.33 -29.41 -15.91
N GLU A 529 8.05 -28.33 -15.16
CA GLU A 529 8.35 -26.95 -15.58
C GLU A 529 9.87 -26.70 -15.65
N GLU A 530 10.65 -27.23 -14.71
CA GLU A 530 12.12 -27.15 -14.73
C GLU A 530 12.71 -27.83 -15.98
N CYS A 531 12.24 -29.05 -16.31
CA CYS A 531 12.67 -29.74 -17.53
C CYS A 531 12.31 -28.94 -18.80
N PHE A 532 11.10 -28.37 -18.84
CA PHE A 532 10.64 -27.55 -19.97
C PHE A 532 11.52 -26.31 -20.18
N GLN A 533 11.83 -25.57 -19.11
CA GLN A 533 12.68 -24.39 -19.19
C GLN A 533 14.12 -24.72 -19.57
N ALA A 534 14.66 -25.84 -19.07
CA ALA A 534 16.00 -26.31 -19.43
C ALA A 534 16.12 -26.61 -20.93
N ASP A 535 15.14 -27.30 -21.51
CA ASP A 535 15.09 -27.57 -22.95
C ASP A 535 14.97 -26.28 -23.79
N LEU A 536 14.17 -25.32 -23.31
CA LEU A 536 13.99 -24.04 -23.99
C LEU A 536 15.30 -23.24 -24.04
N VAL A 537 16.04 -23.20 -22.94
CA VAL A 537 17.37 -22.59 -22.87
C VAL A 537 18.32 -23.23 -23.88
N VAL A 538 18.38 -24.56 -23.92
CA VAL A 538 19.24 -25.32 -24.86
C VAL A 538 18.90 -24.98 -26.32
N GLN A 539 17.62 -24.95 -26.67
CA GLN A 539 17.19 -24.61 -28.03
C GLN A 539 17.55 -23.18 -28.43
N CYS A 540 17.36 -22.22 -27.52
CA CYS A 540 17.68 -20.82 -27.78
C CYS A 540 19.20 -20.60 -27.88
N GLN A 541 19.99 -21.26 -27.04
CA GLN A 541 21.44 -21.19 -27.13
C GLN A 541 21.97 -21.77 -28.44
N LYS A 542 21.49 -22.95 -28.86
CA LYS A 542 21.87 -23.55 -30.15
C LYS A 542 21.48 -22.63 -31.32
N ALA A 543 20.30 -22.02 -31.29
CA ALA A 543 19.84 -21.14 -32.35
C ALA A 543 20.68 -19.85 -32.49
N VAL A 544 21.06 -19.23 -31.37
CA VAL A 544 21.74 -17.93 -31.39
C VAL A 544 23.27 -18.08 -31.47
N PHE A 545 23.82 -19.03 -30.73
CA PHE A 545 25.27 -19.19 -30.61
C PHE A 545 25.83 -20.36 -31.43
N GLY A 546 24.99 -21.23 -31.98
CA GLY A 546 25.42 -22.44 -32.71
C GLY A 546 25.91 -23.58 -31.81
N ARG A 547 25.94 -23.38 -30.49
CA ARG A 547 26.30 -24.37 -29.46
C ARG A 547 25.61 -24.03 -28.14
N THR A 548 25.58 -24.98 -27.22
CA THR A 548 25.17 -24.75 -25.82
C THR A 548 26.37 -24.29 -25.01
N TYR A 549 26.12 -23.42 -24.04
CA TYR A 549 27.11 -23.00 -23.05
C TYR A 549 26.62 -23.42 -21.67
N THR A 550 27.45 -24.17 -20.95
CA THR A 550 27.28 -24.35 -19.51
C THR A 550 27.69 -23.06 -18.77
N PRO A 551 27.25 -22.87 -17.51
CA PRO A 551 27.71 -21.73 -16.71
C PRO A 551 29.24 -21.66 -16.58
N ILE A 552 29.91 -22.81 -16.54
CA ILE A 552 31.37 -22.90 -16.49
C ILE A 552 31.97 -22.41 -17.81
N ASP A 553 31.43 -22.85 -18.95
CA ASP A 553 31.91 -22.40 -20.26
C ASP A 553 31.83 -20.89 -20.40
N VAL A 554 30.72 -20.26 -19.97
CA VAL A 554 30.55 -18.79 -20.06
C VAL A 554 31.56 -18.05 -19.18
N ARG A 555 31.81 -18.55 -17.96
CA ARG A 555 32.75 -17.95 -17.03
C ARG A 555 34.19 -17.99 -17.57
N ASP A 556 34.53 -19.08 -18.24
CA ASP A 556 35.90 -19.32 -18.73
C ASP A 556 36.14 -18.72 -20.13
N LEU A 557 35.13 -18.07 -20.74
CA LEU A 557 35.30 -17.31 -21.98
C LEU A 557 36.24 -16.12 -21.78
N THR A 558 37.25 -16.01 -22.64
CA THR A 558 38.17 -14.87 -22.68
C THR A 558 38.37 -14.32 -24.10
N GLY A 559 38.88 -13.09 -24.20
CA GLY A 559 39.25 -12.45 -25.46
C GLY A 559 38.11 -12.39 -26.49
N LYS A 560 38.41 -12.80 -27.74
CA LYS A 560 37.47 -12.73 -28.87
C LYS A 560 36.23 -13.61 -28.67
N ALA A 561 36.34 -14.72 -27.94
CA ALA A 561 35.22 -15.63 -27.71
C ALA A 561 34.19 -15.01 -26.75
N LYS A 562 34.65 -14.33 -25.68
CA LYS A 562 33.80 -13.57 -24.77
C LYS A 562 33.10 -12.40 -25.48
N ALA A 563 33.83 -11.61 -26.25
CA ALA A 563 33.26 -10.48 -27.00
C ALA A 563 32.19 -10.94 -28.03
N SER A 564 32.41 -12.08 -28.68
CA SER A 564 31.45 -12.67 -29.61
C SER A 564 30.18 -13.18 -28.90
N TYR A 565 30.34 -13.78 -27.71
CA TYR A 565 29.23 -14.21 -26.87
C TYR A 565 28.39 -13.02 -26.39
N GLU A 566 29.02 -12.00 -25.81
CA GLU A 566 28.37 -10.79 -25.32
C GLU A 566 27.62 -10.05 -26.44
N LYS A 567 28.22 -9.95 -27.64
CA LYS A 567 27.56 -9.36 -28.82
C LYS A 567 26.28 -10.09 -29.24
N LYS A 568 26.19 -11.40 -29.01
CA LYS A 568 25.03 -12.23 -29.36
C LYS A 568 24.03 -12.41 -28.21
N LEU A 569 24.40 -12.06 -26.98
CA LEU A 569 23.56 -12.22 -25.79
C LEU A 569 22.21 -11.49 -25.89
N PRO A 570 22.10 -10.24 -26.39
CA PRO A 570 20.80 -9.59 -26.56
C PRO A 570 19.85 -10.36 -27.50
N LYS A 571 20.40 -10.97 -28.57
CA LYS A 571 19.61 -11.81 -29.50
C LYS A 571 19.11 -13.09 -28.83
N TYR A 572 19.92 -13.67 -27.94
CA TYR A 572 19.51 -14.84 -27.15
C TYR A 572 18.37 -14.49 -26.20
N VAL A 573 18.48 -13.38 -25.46
CA VAL A 573 17.42 -12.93 -24.53
C VAL A 573 16.11 -12.69 -25.29
N ALA A 574 16.16 -11.98 -26.42
CA ALA A 574 14.96 -11.74 -27.24
C ALA A 574 14.32 -13.05 -27.75
N ALA A 575 15.14 -14.00 -28.26
CA ALA A 575 14.66 -15.29 -28.74
C ALA A 575 14.06 -16.16 -27.62
N TYR A 576 14.68 -16.16 -26.44
CA TYR A 576 14.18 -16.89 -25.27
C TYR A 576 12.84 -16.33 -24.79
N THR A 577 12.74 -15.01 -24.59
CA THR A 577 11.50 -14.34 -24.16
C THR A 577 10.36 -14.58 -25.16
N GLN A 578 10.62 -14.50 -26.47
CA GLN A 578 9.61 -14.75 -27.49
C GLN A 578 9.11 -16.21 -27.47
N LYS A 579 10.02 -17.19 -27.35
CA LYS A 579 9.60 -18.60 -27.30
C LYS A 579 8.90 -18.96 -25.99
N LEU A 580 9.33 -18.41 -24.86
CA LEU A 580 8.67 -18.61 -23.57
C LEU A 580 7.23 -18.04 -23.59
N ALA A 581 7.07 -16.83 -24.13
CA ALA A 581 5.75 -16.23 -24.31
C ALA A 581 4.85 -17.00 -25.28
N LYS A 582 5.43 -17.72 -26.25
CA LYS A 582 4.69 -18.59 -27.17
C LYS A 582 4.28 -19.92 -26.52
N ALA A 583 5.13 -20.49 -25.67
CA ALA A 583 4.85 -21.78 -25.02
C ALA A 583 3.88 -21.68 -23.84
N ARG A 584 3.76 -20.50 -23.22
CA ARG A 584 2.78 -20.20 -22.17
C ARG A 584 1.39 -19.80 -22.71
N LYS A 585 1.25 -19.66 -24.03
CA LYS A 585 -0.03 -19.47 -24.72
C LYS A 585 -0.50 -20.80 -25.26
#